data_AF-A0A1F3CYA2-F1
#
_entry.id   AF-A0A1F3CYA2-F1
#
_cell.length_a   1.000
_cell.length_b   1.000
_cell.length_c   1.000
_cell.angle_alpha   90.00
_cell.angle_beta   90.00
_cell.angle_gamma   90.00
#
_symmetry.space_group_name_H-M   'P 1'
#
loop_
_entity.id
_entity.type
_entity.pdbx_description
1 polymer ?
#
loop_
_entity_poly.entity_id
_entity_poly.type
_entity_poly.pdbx_seq_one_letter_code
_entity_poly.pdbx_strand_id
1 'polypeptide(L)'
;MSGKIYEEQKVEWFLPEITTEFDNKFYASLDFWVPERNEIGHYQINLTQEDIEKRCVEYEEKLTFILKKIAFLVKYKLVSVRDIKVIKPKNVEAVFHHTIDLLNSSDSDFKAKEIEEKNFAESRCVLLMKTIKSIDDYLNLSPLVIDTSSEIIDSKEKFDIKKDIFLFTKHRSGHLMYVGTEVTEKCDLRTLSNYQNLVNEYNDLIKVITN
;
A
#
# COMPACT_ATOMS: atom_id res chain seq x y z
N MET A 1 8.11 11.26 -13.92
CA MET A 1 7.64 10.86 -15.26
C MET A 1 6.11 10.76 -15.30
N SER A 2 5.45 10.13 -14.33
CA SER A 2 3.98 10.04 -14.28
C SER A 2 3.23 11.38 -14.13
N GLY A 3 3.82 12.40 -13.49
CA GLY A 3 3.15 13.70 -13.33
C GLY A 3 2.86 14.47 -14.62
N LYS A 4 3.74 14.32 -15.63
CA LYS A 4 3.52 14.93 -16.95
C LYS A 4 2.35 14.28 -17.70
N ILE A 5 2.15 12.98 -17.54
CA ILE A 5 1.05 12.23 -18.19
C ILE A 5 -0.32 12.73 -17.70
N TYR A 6 -0.47 12.94 -16.39
CA TYR A 6 -1.73 13.45 -15.82
C TYR A 6 -2.02 14.91 -16.20
N GLU A 7 -0.98 15.76 -16.21
CA GLU A 7 -1.10 17.15 -16.69
C GLU A 7 -1.50 17.22 -18.17
N GLU A 8 -0.92 16.35 -19.01
CA GLU A 8 -1.23 16.27 -20.44
C GLU A 8 -2.65 15.74 -20.71
N GLN A 9 -3.14 14.83 -19.86
CA GLN A 9 -4.48 14.23 -19.99
C GLN A 9 -5.60 15.05 -19.31
N LYS A 10 -5.28 16.12 -18.57
CA LYS A 10 -6.22 16.94 -17.78
C LYS A 10 -7.07 16.11 -16.80
N VAL A 11 -6.54 15.00 -16.31
CA VAL A 11 -7.22 14.15 -15.33
C VAL A 11 -6.85 14.66 -13.95
N GLU A 12 -7.87 14.86 -13.10
CA GLU A 12 -7.65 15.23 -11.71
C GLU A 12 -6.93 14.09 -10.98
N TRP A 13 -5.95 14.45 -10.16
CA TRP A 13 -5.25 13.47 -9.33
C TRP A 13 -6.21 12.85 -8.33
N PHE A 14 -6.16 11.52 -8.17
CA PHE A 14 -6.93 10.84 -7.11
C PHE A 14 -6.63 11.42 -5.72
N LEU A 15 -5.35 11.75 -5.47
CA LEU A 15 -4.85 12.46 -4.30
C LEU A 15 -4.45 13.89 -4.70
N PRO A 16 -5.38 14.86 -4.73
CA PRO A 16 -5.07 16.22 -5.15
C PRO A 16 -4.01 16.88 -4.26
N GLU A 17 -3.95 16.52 -2.97
CA GLU A 17 -2.98 17.05 -2.02
C GLU A 17 -1.52 16.73 -2.37
N ILE A 18 -1.24 15.70 -3.18
CA ILE A 18 0.14 15.39 -3.61
C ILE A 18 0.77 16.57 -4.35
N THR A 19 -0.04 17.31 -5.13
CA THR A 19 0.45 18.46 -5.91
C THR A 19 0.96 19.62 -5.06
N THR A 20 0.48 19.73 -3.81
CA THR A 20 0.85 20.81 -2.88
C THR A 20 1.76 20.32 -1.77
N GLU A 21 1.58 19.09 -1.29
CA GLU A 21 2.30 18.57 -0.13
C GLU A 21 3.63 17.90 -0.50
N PHE A 22 3.74 17.29 -1.68
CA PHE A 22 4.96 16.58 -2.10
C PHE A 22 5.84 17.49 -2.97
N ASP A 23 6.29 18.59 -2.36
CA ASP A 23 7.22 19.53 -2.98
C ASP A 23 8.69 19.08 -2.88
N ASN A 24 9.60 19.85 -3.49
CA ASN A 24 11.04 19.57 -3.40
C ASN A 24 11.56 19.55 -1.97
N LYS A 25 10.93 20.28 -1.03
CA LYS A 25 11.33 20.29 0.38
C LYS A 25 10.94 18.98 1.06
N PHE A 26 9.76 18.45 0.74
CA PHE A 26 9.33 17.13 1.18
C PHE A 26 10.32 16.06 0.73
N TYR A 27 10.64 15.99 -0.57
CA TYR A 27 11.58 14.98 -1.06
C TYR A 27 12.99 15.13 -0.46
N ALA A 28 13.51 16.35 -0.34
CA ALA A 28 14.78 16.60 0.32
C ALA A 28 14.78 16.19 1.81
N SER A 29 13.63 16.28 2.49
CA SER A 29 13.50 15.81 3.88
C SER A 29 13.55 14.29 4.01
N LEU A 30 13.26 13.53 2.94
CA LEU A 30 13.34 12.07 2.94
C LEU A 30 14.80 11.59 2.80
N ASP A 31 15.62 12.30 2.01
CA ASP A 31 17.01 11.92 1.73
C ASP A 31 17.89 11.89 2.99
N PHE A 32 17.53 12.68 4.00
CA PHE A 32 18.21 12.74 5.29
C PHE A 32 18.28 11.38 6.01
N TRP A 33 17.25 10.53 5.89
CA TRP A 33 17.10 9.37 6.78
C TRP A 33 17.99 8.19 6.42
N VAL A 34 18.36 8.03 5.15
CA VAL A 34 19.15 6.87 4.71
C VAL A 34 20.58 6.93 5.28
N PRO A 35 21.33 8.06 5.16
CA PRO A 35 22.62 8.22 5.81
C PRO A 35 22.55 8.06 7.33
N GLU A 36 21.60 8.73 8.00
CA GLU A 36 21.48 8.67 9.46
C GLU A 36 21.22 7.25 9.97
N ARG A 37 20.31 6.51 9.32
CA ARG A 37 20.06 5.11 9.67
C ARG A 37 21.32 4.25 9.51
N ASN A 38 22.08 4.47 8.44
CA ASN A 38 23.31 3.72 8.20
C ASN A 38 24.36 4.04 9.26
N GLU A 39 24.53 5.32 9.63
CA GLU A 39 25.45 5.77 10.66
C GLU A 39 25.11 5.16 12.03
N ILE A 40 23.86 5.28 12.48
CA ILE A 40 23.39 4.72 13.76
C ILE A 40 23.51 3.19 13.78
N GLY A 41 23.28 2.53 12.64
CA GLY A 41 23.43 1.09 12.50
C GLY A 41 24.88 0.60 12.47
N HIS A 42 25.88 1.49 12.36
CA HIS A 42 27.28 1.09 12.39
C HIS A 42 27.72 0.81 13.83
N TYR A 43 28.21 -0.41 14.05
CA TYR A 43 28.66 -0.97 15.34
C TYR A 43 29.79 -0.21 16.05
N GLN A 44 30.33 0.85 15.45
CA GLN A 44 31.41 1.68 16.01
C GLN A 44 30.93 3.06 16.46
N ILE A 45 29.63 3.36 16.34
CA ILE A 45 29.10 4.65 16.76
C ILE A 45 29.15 4.77 18.28
N ASN A 46 29.91 5.75 18.77
CA ASN A 46 29.93 6.12 20.18
C ASN A 46 29.41 7.56 20.26
N LEU A 47 28.13 7.71 20.56
CA LEU A 47 27.51 9.02 20.78
C LEU A 47 27.59 9.38 22.24
N THR A 48 27.91 10.65 22.53
CA THR A 48 27.74 11.19 23.87
C THR A 48 26.26 11.44 24.17
N GLN A 49 25.91 11.60 25.44
CA GLN A 49 24.54 11.97 25.83
C GLN A 49 24.07 13.27 25.17
N GLU A 50 24.97 14.26 25.07
CA GLU A 50 24.69 15.55 24.42
C GLU A 50 24.40 15.38 22.91
N ASP A 51 25.18 14.53 22.22
CA ASP A 51 24.96 14.23 20.80
C ASP A 51 23.60 13.53 20.57
N ILE A 52 23.23 12.61 21.47
CA ILE A 52 21.94 11.91 21.42
C ILE A 52 20.80 12.91 21.56
N GLU A 53 20.85 13.79 22.57
CA GLU A 53 19.80 14.77 22.82
C GLU A 53 19.62 15.72 21.63
N LYS A 54 20.72 16.22 21.08
CA LYS A 54 20.69 17.10 19.90
C LYS A 54 20.08 16.40 18.68
N ARG A 55 20.47 15.14 18.42
CA ARG A 55 19.93 14.35 17.31
C ARG A 55 18.45 14.05 17.52
N CYS A 56 18.01 13.71 18.73
CA CYS A 56 16.60 13.45 19.02
C CYS A 56 15.72 14.66 18.67
N VAL A 57 16.13 15.87 19.07
CA VAL A 57 15.39 17.10 18.73
C VAL A 57 15.35 17.32 17.22
N GLU A 58 16.49 17.20 16.53
CA GLU A 58 16.54 17.34 15.06
C GLU A 58 15.66 16.31 14.34
N TYR A 59 15.68 15.05 14.80
CA TYR A 59 14.89 13.97 14.22
C TYR A 59 13.41 14.19 14.45
N GLU A 60 13.02 14.63 15.65
CA GLU A 60 11.64 14.97 15.97
C GLU A 60 11.12 16.07 15.06
N GLU A 61 11.89 17.15 14.85
CA GLU A 61 11.51 18.24 13.96
C GLU A 61 11.31 17.78 12.52
N LYS A 62 12.24 16.97 11.99
CA LYS A 62 12.16 16.44 10.62
C LYS A 62 11.03 15.44 10.44
N LEU A 63 10.83 14.54 11.40
CA LEU A 63 9.69 13.61 11.38
C LEU A 63 8.38 14.37 11.47
N THR A 64 8.29 15.37 12.35
CA THR A 64 7.10 16.22 12.47
C THR A 64 6.77 16.91 11.15
N PHE A 65 7.77 17.41 10.44
CA PHE A 65 7.59 18.00 9.11
C PHE A 65 7.01 16.97 8.12
N ILE A 66 7.61 15.79 8.01
CA ILE A 66 7.15 14.71 7.10
C ILE A 66 5.72 14.29 7.47
N LEU A 67 5.45 14.04 8.75
CA LEU A 67 4.13 13.62 9.25
C LEU A 67 3.04 14.65 8.93
N LYS A 68 3.33 15.94 9.09
CA LYS A 68 2.41 17.02 8.70
C LYS A 68 2.11 16.99 7.19
N LYS A 69 3.13 16.75 6.37
CA LYS A 69 3.00 16.68 4.91
C LYS A 69 2.20 15.47 4.43
N ILE A 70 2.29 14.33 5.11
CA ILE A 70 1.51 13.13 4.76
C ILE A 70 0.17 13.02 5.51
N ALA A 71 -0.13 13.95 6.42
CA ALA A 71 -1.32 13.88 7.28
C ALA A 71 -2.64 13.84 6.50
N PHE A 72 -2.68 14.34 5.26
CA PHE A 72 -3.87 14.26 4.43
C PHE A 72 -4.33 12.82 4.15
N LEU A 73 -3.43 11.83 4.24
CA LEU A 73 -3.75 10.42 4.03
C LEU A 73 -4.84 9.90 4.99
N VAL A 74 -5.03 10.54 6.16
CA VAL A 74 -6.09 10.17 7.12
C VAL A 74 -7.51 10.36 6.55
N LYS A 75 -7.66 11.15 5.49
CA LYS A 75 -8.94 11.35 4.78
C LYS A 75 -9.35 10.11 3.98
N TYR A 76 -8.41 9.21 3.70
CA TYR A 76 -8.60 8.05 2.84
C TYR A 76 -8.69 6.76 3.68
N LYS A 77 -9.33 5.76 3.09
CA LYS A 77 -9.56 4.44 3.68
C LYS A 77 -8.71 3.42 2.95
N LEU A 78 -7.85 2.74 3.69
CA LEU A 78 -7.05 1.66 3.15
C LEU A 78 -7.84 0.38 3.31
N VAL A 79 -8.19 -0.25 2.21
CA VAL A 79 -9.17 -1.34 2.16
C VAL A 79 -8.59 -2.54 1.43
N SER A 80 -8.84 -3.74 1.93
CA SER A 80 -8.53 -4.99 1.24
C SER A 80 -9.81 -5.59 0.66
N VAL A 81 -9.85 -5.84 -0.65
CA VAL A 81 -10.98 -6.52 -1.30
C VAL A 81 -10.73 -8.02 -1.25
N ARG A 82 -11.47 -8.76 -0.41
CA ARG A 82 -11.28 -10.21 -0.25
C ARG A 82 -11.86 -11.00 -1.41
N ASP A 83 -13.11 -10.72 -1.73
CA ASP A 83 -13.89 -11.47 -2.72
C ASP A 83 -14.99 -10.59 -3.32
N ILE A 84 -15.41 -10.94 -4.53
CA ILE A 84 -16.50 -10.28 -5.24
C ILE A 84 -17.42 -11.38 -5.77
N LYS A 85 -18.63 -11.45 -5.24
CA LYS A 85 -19.63 -12.43 -5.65
C LYS A 85 -20.64 -11.79 -6.60
N VAL A 86 -20.93 -12.47 -7.70
CA VAL A 86 -21.99 -12.05 -8.62
C VAL A 86 -23.31 -12.63 -8.14
N ILE A 87 -24.27 -11.76 -7.81
CA ILE A 87 -25.63 -12.11 -7.46
C ILE A 87 -26.52 -11.81 -8.67
N LYS A 88 -27.00 -12.87 -9.35
CA LYS A 88 -27.82 -12.75 -10.55
C LYS A 88 -29.09 -13.60 -10.46
N PRO A 89 -30.17 -13.09 -9.85
CA PRO A 89 -31.47 -13.76 -9.88
C PRO A 89 -32.05 -13.80 -11.29
N LYS A 90 -33.00 -14.73 -11.49
CA LYS A 90 -33.74 -14.83 -12.75
C LYS A 90 -34.50 -13.51 -13.01
N ASN A 91 -34.37 -12.96 -14.22
CA ASN A 91 -35.02 -11.72 -14.66
C ASN A 91 -34.65 -10.43 -13.90
N VAL A 92 -33.60 -10.42 -13.08
CA VAL A 92 -33.09 -9.23 -12.38
C VAL A 92 -31.69 -8.89 -12.90
N GLU A 93 -31.26 -7.64 -12.90
CA GLU A 93 -29.87 -7.28 -13.25
C GLU A 93 -28.85 -7.93 -12.29
N ALA A 94 -27.61 -8.12 -12.75
CA ALA A 94 -26.53 -8.60 -11.88
C ALA A 94 -26.19 -7.51 -10.86
N VAL A 95 -25.90 -7.93 -9.63
CA VAL A 95 -25.30 -7.09 -8.59
C VAL A 95 -24.02 -7.76 -8.14
N PHE A 96 -23.01 -6.96 -7.84
CA PHE A 96 -21.73 -7.40 -7.32
C PHE A 96 -21.70 -7.14 -5.82
N HIS A 97 -21.44 -8.20 -5.06
CA HIS A 97 -21.34 -8.16 -3.62
C HIS A 97 -19.85 -8.25 -3.25
N HIS A 98 -19.29 -7.14 -2.79
CA HIS A 98 -17.89 -7.00 -2.38
C HIS A 98 -17.77 -7.27 -0.89
N THR A 99 -16.86 -8.17 -0.53
CA THR A 99 -16.41 -8.35 0.85
C THR A 99 -15.10 -7.61 1.03
N ILE A 100 -15.10 -6.58 1.86
CA ILE A 100 -13.94 -5.71 2.08
C ILE A 100 -13.53 -5.63 3.55
N ASP A 101 -12.24 -5.47 3.82
CA ASP A 101 -11.72 -5.19 5.16
C ASP A 101 -11.10 -3.80 5.22
N LEU A 102 -11.34 -3.08 6.31
CA LEU A 102 -10.69 -1.80 6.57
C LEU A 102 -9.37 -2.03 7.32
N LEU A 103 -8.25 -1.74 6.65
CA LEU A 103 -6.90 -2.01 7.17
C LEU A 103 -6.38 -0.93 8.13
N ASN A 104 -6.90 0.30 8.04
CA ASN A 104 -6.44 1.44 8.83
C ASN A 104 -7.45 1.92 9.90
N SER A 105 -8.23 1.00 10.48
CA SER A 105 -9.16 1.31 11.57
C SER A 105 -8.53 1.03 12.94
N SER A 106 -8.68 1.97 13.87
CA SER A 106 -8.30 1.80 15.29
C SER A 106 -9.30 0.96 16.09
N ASP A 107 -10.49 0.72 15.52
CA ASP A 107 -11.47 -0.17 16.14
C ASP A 107 -11.01 -1.61 15.93
N SER A 108 -10.62 -2.25 17.02
CA SER A 108 -10.22 -3.67 17.13
C SER A 108 -11.27 -4.67 16.63
N ASP A 109 -12.44 -4.19 16.25
CA ASP A 109 -13.45 -4.96 15.53
C ASP A 109 -13.07 -4.96 14.04
N PHE A 110 -12.24 -5.94 13.66
CA PHE A 110 -12.05 -6.35 12.27
C PHE A 110 -13.40 -6.85 11.71
N LYS A 111 -14.27 -5.91 11.34
CA LYS A 111 -15.58 -6.18 10.73
C LYS A 111 -15.42 -5.99 9.23
N ALA A 112 -15.39 -7.12 8.53
CA ALA A 112 -15.58 -7.14 7.08
C ALA A 112 -16.87 -6.35 6.77
N LYS A 113 -16.75 -5.38 5.88
CA LYS A 113 -17.90 -4.64 5.36
C LYS A 113 -18.31 -5.26 4.04
N GLU A 114 -19.62 -5.36 3.86
CA GLU A 114 -20.22 -5.84 2.63
C GLU A 114 -20.81 -4.64 1.89
N ILE A 115 -20.46 -4.52 0.61
CA ILE A 115 -20.96 -3.47 -0.27
C ILE A 115 -21.63 -4.17 -1.46
N GLU A 116 -22.86 -3.79 -1.77
CA GLU A 116 -23.59 -4.31 -2.93
C GLU A 116 -23.81 -3.21 -3.95
N GLU A 117 -23.21 -3.36 -5.14
CA GLU A 117 -23.29 -2.35 -6.19
C GLU A 117 -23.41 -2.96 -7.59
N LYS A 118 -23.79 -2.11 -8.55
CA LYS A 118 -23.85 -2.49 -9.97
C LYS A 118 -22.46 -2.55 -10.62
N ASN A 119 -21.49 -1.82 -10.07
CA ASN A 119 -20.11 -1.79 -10.54
C ASN A 119 -19.26 -2.78 -9.74
N PHE A 120 -18.10 -3.16 -10.27
CA PHE A 120 -17.12 -3.98 -9.55
C PHE A 120 -15.72 -3.36 -9.58
N ALA A 121 -14.96 -3.54 -8.50
CA ALA A 121 -13.51 -3.30 -8.46
C ALA A 121 -12.72 -4.56 -8.84
N GLU A 122 -11.39 -4.46 -8.85
CA GLU A 122 -10.53 -5.62 -8.99
C GLU A 122 -10.61 -6.54 -7.75
N SER A 123 -10.57 -7.85 -7.98
CA SER A 123 -10.57 -8.84 -6.90
C SER A 123 -9.20 -8.98 -6.25
N ARG A 124 -9.16 -9.29 -4.95
CA ARG A 124 -7.93 -9.62 -4.20
C ARG A 124 -6.86 -8.54 -4.30
N CYS A 125 -7.27 -7.29 -4.15
CA CYS A 125 -6.40 -6.13 -4.24
C CYS A 125 -6.52 -5.26 -2.98
N VAL A 126 -5.53 -4.38 -2.79
CA VAL A 126 -5.55 -3.33 -1.78
C VAL A 126 -5.90 -2.00 -2.46
N LEU A 127 -6.94 -1.36 -1.97
CA LEU A 127 -7.47 -0.10 -2.48
C LEU A 127 -7.26 1.03 -1.48
N LEU A 128 -6.95 2.22 -2.00
CA LEU A 128 -7.08 3.47 -1.26
C LEU A 128 -8.35 4.16 -1.74
N MET A 129 -9.32 4.37 -0.84
CA MET A 129 -10.65 4.88 -1.18
C MET A 129 -10.95 6.19 -0.46
N LYS A 130 -11.71 7.10 -1.06
CA LYS A 130 -12.21 8.30 -0.36
C LYS A 130 -13.34 7.98 0.62
N THR A 131 -14.12 6.94 0.31
CA THR A 131 -15.25 6.48 1.11
C THR A 131 -15.39 4.96 0.97
N ILE A 132 -15.98 4.32 1.98
CA ILE A 132 -16.31 2.89 2.00
C ILE A 132 -17.81 2.65 1.77
N LYS A 133 -18.52 3.67 1.28
CA LYS A 133 -19.96 3.58 0.98
C LYS A 133 -20.24 3.09 -0.43
N SER A 134 -19.27 3.26 -1.35
CA SER A 134 -19.35 2.84 -2.75
C SER A 134 -17.98 2.47 -3.29
N ILE A 135 -17.95 1.74 -4.40
CA ILE A 135 -16.75 1.23 -5.08
C ILE A 135 -16.39 2.09 -6.30
N ASP A 136 -16.92 3.32 -6.41
CA ASP A 136 -16.77 4.13 -7.64
C ASP A 136 -15.45 4.93 -7.74
N ASP A 137 -14.83 5.30 -6.61
CA ASP A 137 -13.67 6.20 -6.59
C ASP A 137 -12.56 5.67 -5.68
N TYR A 138 -11.57 5.03 -6.29
CA TYR A 138 -10.44 4.40 -5.61
C TYR A 138 -9.15 4.46 -6.43
N LEU A 139 -8.03 4.32 -5.73
CA LEU A 139 -6.73 4.02 -6.31
C LEU A 139 -6.34 2.58 -5.95
N ASN A 140 -6.14 1.75 -6.96
CA ASN A 140 -5.65 0.39 -6.76
C ASN A 140 -4.14 0.41 -6.47
N LEU A 141 -3.74 -0.10 -5.32
CA LEU A 141 -2.36 -0.13 -4.86
C LEU A 141 -1.67 -1.47 -5.16
N SER A 142 -2.41 -2.48 -5.61
CA SER A 142 -1.79 -3.73 -6.06
C SER A 142 -1.10 -3.54 -7.40
N PRO A 143 0.09 -4.14 -7.61
CA PRO A 143 0.77 -5.11 -6.74
C PRO A 143 1.80 -4.46 -5.79
N LEU A 144 1.80 -3.13 -5.64
CA LEU A 144 2.76 -2.42 -4.78
C LEU A 144 2.46 -2.59 -3.29
N VAL A 145 1.18 -2.73 -2.95
CA VAL A 145 0.69 -3.13 -1.63
C VAL A 145 -0.21 -4.33 -1.82
N ILE A 146 0.05 -5.39 -1.06
CA ILE A 146 -0.75 -6.62 -1.09
C ILE A 146 -1.12 -7.03 0.33
N ASP A 147 -2.27 -7.68 0.45
CA ASP A 147 -2.76 -8.27 1.69
C ASP A 147 -2.84 -9.79 1.53
N THR A 148 -2.18 -10.50 2.44
CA THR A 148 -2.16 -11.97 2.46
C THR A 148 -3.15 -12.56 3.46
N SER A 149 -3.87 -11.73 4.22
CA SER A 149 -4.86 -12.13 5.23
C SER A 149 -5.90 -13.10 4.67
N SER A 150 -6.31 -12.92 3.41
CA SER A 150 -7.31 -13.71 2.70
C SER A 150 -6.79 -15.00 2.05
N GLU A 151 -5.47 -15.23 1.98
CA GLU A 151 -4.89 -16.40 1.32
C GLU A 151 -5.31 -17.71 2.02
N ILE A 152 -5.72 -18.73 1.27
CA ILE A 152 -6.09 -20.01 1.87
C ILE A 152 -4.82 -20.87 2.03
N ILE A 153 -4.49 -21.23 3.28
CA ILE A 153 -3.36 -22.11 3.63
C ILE A 153 -3.87 -23.55 3.70
N ASP A 154 -3.97 -24.20 2.54
CA ASP A 154 -4.51 -25.54 2.35
C ASP A 154 -3.47 -26.60 1.94
N SER A 155 -2.23 -26.17 1.72
CA SER A 155 -1.14 -27.00 1.20
C SER A 155 0.16 -26.72 1.96
N LYS A 156 1.03 -27.73 2.06
CA LYS A 156 2.30 -27.63 2.80
C LYS A 156 3.19 -26.50 2.28
N GLU A 157 3.16 -26.24 0.98
CA GLU A 157 3.92 -25.18 0.31
C GLU A 157 3.52 -23.77 0.78
N LYS A 158 2.34 -23.62 1.39
CA LYS A 158 1.80 -22.35 1.89
C LYS A 158 1.96 -22.16 3.40
N PHE A 159 2.49 -23.14 4.14
CA PHE A 159 2.58 -23.05 5.61
C PHE A 159 3.51 -21.93 6.09
N ASP A 160 4.45 -21.52 5.24
CA ASP A 160 5.38 -20.43 5.52
C ASP A 160 4.81 -19.05 5.18
N ILE A 161 3.63 -18.98 4.53
CA ILE A 161 2.96 -17.71 4.23
C ILE A 161 2.47 -17.10 5.54
N LYS A 162 3.02 -15.92 5.87
CA LYS A 162 2.55 -15.12 6.99
C LYS A 162 1.38 -14.25 6.56
N LYS A 163 0.44 -14.05 7.47
CA LYS A 163 -0.71 -13.16 7.31
C LYS A 163 -0.30 -11.75 7.72
N ASP A 164 -0.10 -10.88 6.73
CA ASP A 164 0.34 -9.51 6.92
C ASP A 164 0.02 -8.67 5.67
N ILE A 165 0.16 -7.35 5.81
CA ILE A 165 0.27 -6.40 4.70
C ILE A 165 1.72 -6.33 4.26
N PHE A 166 1.94 -6.43 2.96
CA PHE A 166 3.25 -6.47 2.35
C PHE A 166 3.44 -5.30 1.39
N LEU A 167 4.55 -4.59 1.56
CA LEU A 167 4.95 -3.44 0.77
C LEU A 167 6.03 -3.84 -0.24
N PHE A 168 5.83 -3.49 -1.50
CA PHE A 168 6.79 -3.76 -2.56
C PHE A 168 8.11 -3.03 -2.27
N THR A 169 9.22 -3.74 -2.50
CA THR A 169 10.57 -3.19 -2.31
C THR A 169 11.36 -3.14 -3.60
N LYS A 170 11.33 -4.23 -4.39
CA LYS A 170 12.07 -4.34 -5.65
C LYS A 170 11.59 -5.51 -6.49
N HIS A 171 11.87 -5.42 -7.79
CA HIS A 171 11.73 -6.53 -8.72
C HIS A 171 13.12 -7.07 -9.07
N ARG A 172 13.35 -8.39 -8.91
CA ARG A 172 14.65 -9.03 -9.19
C ARG A 172 14.44 -10.41 -9.79
N SER A 173 15.09 -10.67 -10.93
CA SER A 173 15.06 -11.97 -11.61
C SER A 173 13.64 -12.49 -11.89
N GLY A 174 12.72 -11.61 -12.28
CA GLY A 174 11.32 -11.98 -12.55
C GLY A 174 10.44 -12.12 -11.32
N HIS A 175 10.96 -11.82 -10.12
CA HIS A 175 10.22 -11.94 -8.86
C HIS A 175 10.00 -10.58 -8.19
N LEU A 176 8.79 -10.39 -7.68
CA LEU A 176 8.44 -9.28 -6.79
C LEU A 176 8.89 -9.58 -5.37
N MET A 177 9.59 -8.63 -4.76
CA MET A 177 10.09 -8.72 -3.39
C MET A 177 9.32 -7.75 -2.51
N TYR A 178 8.90 -8.23 -1.33
CA TYR A 178 8.10 -7.47 -0.39
C TYR A 178 8.75 -7.41 1.00
N VAL A 179 8.32 -6.43 1.80
CA VAL A 179 8.57 -6.37 3.24
C VAL A 179 7.23 -6.33 3.97
N GLY A 180 7.10 -7.11 5.03
CA GLY A 180 5.89 -7.13 5.88
C GLY A 180 5.83 -5.88 6.76
N THR A 181 4.63 -5.46 7.14
CA THR A 181 4.44 -4.40 8.12
C THR A 181 4.67 -4.87 9.56
N GLU A 182 4.39 -6.15 9.83
CA GLU A 182 4.60 -6.79 11.13
C GLU A 182 5.64 -7.93 11.03
N VAL A 183 5.69 -8.59 9.87
CA VAL A 183 6.59 -9.71 9.62
C VAL A 183 8.01 -9.20 9.33
N THR A 184 8.92 -9.51 10.26
CA THR A 184 10.34 -9.12 10.18
C THR A 184 11.21 -10.13 9.44
N GLU A 185 10.72 -11.36 9.28
CA GLU A 185 11.41 -12.44 8.55
C GLU A 185 11.25 -12.28 7.03
N LYS A 186 12.21 -12.82 6.28
CA LYS A 186 12.07 -12.87 4.82
C LYS A 186 11.05 -13.94 4.43
N CYS A 187 9.93 -13.51 3.87
CA CYS A 187 8.91 -14.41 3.33
C CYS A 187 9.02 -14.53 1.81
N ASP A 188 8.88 -15.76 1.32
CA ASP A 188 8.71 -16.03 -0.10
C ASP A 188 7.21 -16.06 -0.43
N LEU A 189 6.74 -15.06 -1.16
CA LEU A 189 5.33 -14.90 -1.50
C LEU A 189 4.97 -15.52 -2.87
N ARG A 190 5.90 -16.25 -3.50
CA ARG A 190 5.66 -16.91 -4.81
C ARG A 190 4.60 -18.01 -4.74
N THR A 191 4.33 -18.53 -3.55
CA THR A 191 3.33 -19.58 -3.29
C THR A 191 1.91 -19.01 -3.12
N LEU A 192 1.74 -17.68 -3.17
CA LEU A 192 0.42 -17.06 -3.18
C LEU A 192 -0.40 -17.52 -4.40
N SER A 193 -1.68 -17.80 -4.18
CA SER A 193 -2.58 -18.28 -5.23
C SER A 193 -2.74 -17.30 -6.41
N ASN A 194 -2.55 -16.00 -6.18
CA ASN A 194 -2.61 -14.95 -7.19
C ASN A 194 -1.24 -14.40 -7.61
N TYR A 195 -0.11 -15.03 -7.23
CA TYR A 195 1.22 -14.43 -7.44
C TYR A 195 1.49 -14.07 -8.91
N GLN A 196 1.10 -14.94 -9.85
CA GLN A 196 1.29 -14.66 -11.27
C GLN A 196 0.51 -13.43 -11.75
N ASN A 197 -0.67 -13.17 -11.18
CA ASN A 197 -1.44 -11.97 -11.50
C ASN A 197 -0.70 -10.72 -11.01
N LEU A 198 -0.15 -10.75 -9.79
CA LEU A 198 0.65 -9.65 -9.24
C LEU A 198 1.85 -9.32 -10.13
N VAL A 199 2.55 -10.34 -10.64
CA VAL A 199 3.67 -10.16 -11.58
C VAL A 199 3.20 -9.51 -12.89
N ASN A 200 2.06 -9.95 -13.42
CA ASN A 200 1.51 -9.39 -14.66
C ASN A 200 1.10 -7.92 -14.48
N GLU A 201 0.38 -7.60 -13.39
CA GLU A 201 -0.02 -6.24 -13.03
C GLU A 201 1.21 -5.32 -12.87
N TYR A 202 2.28 -5.81 -12.25
CA TYR A 202 3.52 -5.05 -12.11
C TYR A 202 4.14 -4.75 -13.47
N ASN A 203 4.21 -5.74 -14.35
CA ASN A 203 4.76 -5.56 -15.68
C ASN A 203 3.95 -4.56 -16.50
N ASP A 204 2.62 -4.57 -16.38
CA ASP A 204 1.75 -3.61 -17.05
C ASP A 204 1.92 -2.20 -16.49
N LEU A 205 2.03 -2.06 -15.17
CA LEU A 205 2.36 -0.79 -14.52
C LEU A 205 3.70 -0.21 -15.03
N ILE A 206 4.75 -1.03 -15.08
CA ILE A 206 6.07 -0.59 -15.55
C ILE A 206 6.02 -0.17 -17.01
N LYS A 207 5.33 -0.91 -17.89
CA LYS A 207 5.15 -0.51 -19.30
C LYS A 207 4.55 0.88 -19.43
N VAL A 208 3.55 1.21 -18.60
CA VAL A 208 2.91 2.55 -18.61
C VAL A 208 3.87 3.64 -18.14
N ILE A 209 4.74 3.36 -17.16
CA ILE A 209 5.68 4.35 -16.60
C ILE A 209 6.89 4.58 -17.51
N THR A 210 7.33 3.55 -18.23
CA THR A 210 8.54 3.60 -19.09
C THR A 210 8.28 4.01 -20.53
N ASN A 211 7.02 4.00 -20.97
CA ASN A 211 6.60 4.53 -22.27
C ASN A 211 6.40 6.04 -22.20
#